data_AF-A0A953Y6N7-F1
#
_entry.id   AF-A0A953Y6N7-F1
#
_cell.length_a   1.000
_cell.length_b   1.000
_cell.length_c   1.000
_cell.angle_alpha   90.00
_cell.angle_beta   90.00
_cell.angle_gamma   90.00
#
_symmetry.space_group_name_H-M   'P 1'
#
loop_
_entity.id
_entity.type
_entity.pdbx_description
1 polymer ?
#
loop_
_entity_poly.entity_id
_entity_poly.type
_entity_poly.pdbx_seq_one_letter_code
_entity_poly.pdbx_strand_id
1 'polypeptide(L)'
;MHFPALSFAAASAVERVEPGRYRAEADQAWFQGPGVYGGLTAAWLLRAMTDLVGDPARPPRELSGMFCARIRAGEVRIAARVVRAGLNVSFVTAELLQRERVAATASAVFA
;
A
#
# COMPACT_ATOMS: atom_id res chain seq x y z
N MET A 1 16.62 20.23 11.61
CA MET A 1 17.23 18.92 11.94
C MET A 1 16.86 17.96 10.82
N HIS A 2 17.83 17.40 10.10
CA HIS A 2 17.60 16.41 9.05
C HIS A 2 17.76 15.04 9.71
N PHE A 3 16.65 14.39 10.05
CA PHE A 3 16.70 13.00 10.49
C PHE A 3 16.97 12.13 9.25
N PRO A 4 17.86 11.13 9.33
CA PRO A 4 18.04 10.21 8.24
C PRO A 4 16.70 9.55 7.95
N ALA A 5 16.32 9.50 6.67
CA ALA A 5 15.10 8.82 6.25
C ALA A 5 15.14 7.38 6.79
N LEU A 6 14.00 6.91 7.31
CA LEU A 6 13.80 5.47 7.54
C LEU A 6 14.19 4.71 6.27
N SER A 7 14.77 3.51 6.43
CA SER A 7 15.04 2.65 5.28
C SER A 7 13.75 2.38 4.51
N PHE A 8 13.83 2.10 3.21
CA PHE A 8 12.63 1.79 2.42
C PHE A 8 11.82 0.64 3.01
N ALA A 9 12.51 -0.38 3.55
CA ALA A 9 11.87 -1.51 4.20
C ALA A 9 11.05 -1.08 5.43
N ALA A 10 11.56 -0.14 6.23
CA ALA A 10 10.86 0.42 7.38
C ALA A 10 9.73 1.37 6.96
N ALA A 11 10.01 2.29 6.02
CA ALA A 11 9.03 3.27 5.55
C ALA A 11 7.83 2.63 4.84
N SER A 12 8.07 1.55 4.07
CA SER A 12 7.01 0.80 3.39
C SER A 12 6.27 -0.19 4.28
N ALA A 13 6.66 -0.36 5.55
CA ALA A 13 5.97 -1.26 6.45
C ALA A 13 4.49 -0.85 6.60
N VAL A 14 3.61 -1.84 6.62
CA VAL A 14 2.19 -1.68 6.92
C VAL A 14 1.89 -2.49 8.16
N GLU A 15 1.08 -1.94 9.05
CA GLU A 15 0.57 -2.65 10.21
C GLU A 15 -0.85 -3.14 9.91
N ARG A 16 -1.08 -4.44 10.10
CA ARG A 16 -2.42 -5.04 9.99
C ARG A 16 -3.23 -4.68 11.23
N VAL A 17 -4.33 -3.95 11.02
CA VAL A 17 -5.31 -3.65 12.08
C VAL A 17 -6.29 -4.82 12.22
N GLU A 18 -6.79 -5.31 11.08
CA GLU A 18 -7.63 -6.50 10.94
C GLU A 18 -7.49 -7.05 9.50
N PRO A 19 -8.01 -8.24 9.17
CA PRO A 19 -7.91 -8.77 7.81
C PRO A 19 -8.44 -7.78 6.75
N GLY A 20 -7.56 -7.38 5.81
CA GLY A 20 -7.92 -6.42 4.75
C GLY A 20 -7.98 -4.96 5.20
N ARG A 21 -7.52 -4.63 6.41
CA ARG A 21 -7.36 -3.24 6.90
C ARG A 21 -5.98 -3.03 7.48
N TYR A 22 -5.32 -1.98 7.00
CA TYR A 22 -3.95 -1.66 7.37
C TYR A 22 -3.76 -0.18 7.67
N ARG A 23 -2.70 0.14 8.40
CA ARG A 23 -2.19 1.50 8.58
C ARG A 23 -0.71 1.59 8.25
N ALA A 24 -0.29 2.77 7.83
CA ALA A 24 1.12 3.14 7.67
C ALA A 24 1.30 4.63 7.98
N GLU A 25 2.56 5.04 8.16
CA GLU A 25 2.91 6.42 8.49
C GLU A 25 3.62 7.09 7.32
N ALA A 26 3.09 8.21 6.84
CA ALA A 26 3.73 9.01 5.80
C ALA A 26 4.76 9.98 6.41
N ASP A 27 6.02 9.53 6.47
CA ASP A 27 7.15 10.35 6.90
C ASP A 27 7.56 11.36 5.82
N GLN A 28 7.74 12.63 6.20
CA GLN A 28 8.20 13.71 5.31
C GLN A 28 9.55 13.44 4.65
N ALA A 29 10.38 12.56 5.23
CA ALA A 29 11.63 12.14 4.62
C ALA A 29 11.44 11.41 3.27
N TRP A 30 10.22 10.92 2.98
CA TRP A 30 9.87 10.21 1.75
C TRP A 30 9.03 11.05 0.77
N PHE A 31 9.15 12.38 0.83
CA PHE A 31 8.33 13.29 0.04
C PHE A 31 9.07 13.78 -1.21
N GLN A 32 8.36 13.81 -2.33
CA GLN A 32 8.74 14.52 -3.54
C GLN A 32 7.95 15.83 -3.63
N GLY A 33 8.54 16.92 -3.15
CA GLY A 33 7.83 18.20 -3.05
C GLY A 33 6.64 18.09 -2.07
N PRO A 34 5.39 18.34 -2.50
CA PRO A 34 4.26 18.44 -1.58
C PRO A 34 3.69 17.09 -1.10
N GLY A 35 4.18 15.93 -1.55
CA GLY A 35 3.62 14.64 -1.12
C GLY A 35 4.56 13.46 -1.27
N VAL A 36 4.12 12.30 -0.78
CA VAL A 36 4.89 11.04 -0.76
C VAL A 36 5.26 10.57 -2.17
N TYR A 37 6.45 10.00 -2.34
CA TYR A 37 6.85 9.31 -3.56
C TYR A 37 5.84 8.23 -3.98
N GLY A 38 5.46 8.21 -5.26
CA GLY A 38 4.53 7.20 -5.80
C GLY A 38 4.98 5.75 -5.57
N GLY A 39 6.29 5.49 -5.57
CA GLY A 39 6.85 4.17 -5.28
C GLY A 39 6.58 3.69 -3.85
N LEU A 40 6.64 4.59 -2.85
CA LEU A 40 6.30 4.25 -1.46
C LEU A 40 4.79 4.00 -1.32
N THR A 41 3.98 4.83 -1.96
CA THR A 41 2.52 4.64 -2.03
C THR A 41 2.14 3.28 -2.64
N ALA A 42 2.76 2.91 -3.76
CA ALA A 42 2.56 1.62 -4.41
C ALA A 42 3.04 0.45 -3.52
N ALA A 43 4.15 0.62 -2.80
CA ALA A 43 4.67 -0.39 -1.88
C ALA A 43 3.72 -0.66 -0.71
N TRP A 44 3.11 0.36 -0.12
CA TRP A 44 2.10 0.19 0.92
C TRP A 44 0.89 -0.61 0.42
N LEU A 45 0.35 -0.25 -0.75
CA LEU A 45 -0.76 -0.96 -1.38
C LEU A 45 -0.41 -2.42 -1.67
N LEU A 46 0.77 -2.66 -2.27
CA LEU A 46 1.23 -4.01 -2.60
C LEU A 46 1.44 -4.85 -1.35
N ARG A 47 2.08 -4.31 -0.31
CA ARG A 47 2.32 -5.05 0.95
C ARG A 47 1.01 -5.41 1.65
N ALA A 48 0.04 -4.50 1.69
CA ALA A 48 -1.30 -4.78 2.21
C ALA A 48 -2.01 -5.92 1.44
N MET A 49 -1.89 -5.93 0.11
CA MET A 49 -2.47 -6.98 -0.73
C MET A 49 -1.73 -8.32 -0.57
N THR A 50 -0.40 -8.32 -0.54
CA THR A 50 0.42 -9.53 -0.30
C THR A 50 0.09 -10.15 1.07
N ASP A 51 -0.01 -9.31 2.09
CA ASP A 51 -0.33 -9.73 3.46
C ASP A 51 -1.76 -10.29 3.58
N LEU A 52 -2.70 -9.74 2.80
CA LEU A 52 -4.08 -10.26 2.69
C LEU A 52 -4.14 -11.60 1.94
N VAL A 53 -3.34 -11.78 0.89
CA VAL A 53 -3.26 -13.06 0.15
C VAL A 53 -2.68 -14.14 1.06
N GLY A 54 -1.65 -13.82 1.85
CA GLY A 54 -1.13 -14.70 2.90
C GLY A 54 -0.53 -16.02 2.39
N ASP A 55 -0.25 -16.12 1.10
CA ASP A 55 0.30 -17.33 0.46
C ASP A 55 1.66 -17.00 -0.20
N PRO A 56 2.78 -17.39 0.43
CA PRO A 56 4.13 -17.18 -0.12
C PRO A 56 4.37 -17.85 -1.48
N ALA A 57 3.59 -18.88 -1.83
CA ALA A 57 3.70 -19.55 -3.12
C ALA A 57 3.04 -18.76 -4.27
N ARG A 58 2.28 -17.70 -3.94
CA ARG A 58 1.60 -16.82 -4.91
C ARG A 58 2.17 -15.41 -4.83
N PRO A 59 3.40 -15.15 -5.33
CA PRO A 59 3.94 -13.80 -5.37
C PRO A 59 3.12 -12.89 -6.32
N PRO A 60 3.20 -11.56 -6.14
CA PRO A 60 2.58 -10.63 -7.07
C PRO A 60 3.23 -10.71 -8.46
N ARG A 61 2.41 -10.72 -9.50
CA ARG A 61 2.84 -10.75 -10.92
C ARG A 61 2.51 -9.47 -11.66
N GLU A 62 1.51 -8.74 -11.18
CA GLU A 62 1.06 -7.48 -11.74
C GLU A 62 0.59 -6.57 -10.61
N LEU A 63 0.81 -5.27 -10.80
CA LEU A 63 0.27 -4.20 -9.98
C LEU A 63 -0.04 -3.02 -10.90
N SER A 64 -1.30 -2.59 -10.89
CA SER A 64 -1.74 -1.36 -11.53
C SER A 64 -2.24 -0.41 -10.46
N GLY A 65 -1.74 0.83 -10.46
CA GLY A 65 -2.03 1.82 -9.44
C GLY A 65 -2.44 3.17 -10.03
N MET A 66 -3.40 3.83 -9.40
CA MET A 66 -3.87 5.17 -9.73
C MET A 66 -3.64 6.09 -8.53
N PHE A 67 -2.89 7.18 -8.71
CA PHE A 67 -2.60 8.16 -7.66
C PHE A 67 -3.57 9.34 -7.77
N CYS A 68 -4.64 9.31 -6.99
CA CYS A 68 -5.78 10.23 -7.09
C CYS A 68 -5.53 11.57 -6.40
N ALA A 69 -4.74 11.59 -5.32
CA ALA A 69 -4.48 12.80 -4.54
C ALA A 69 -3.11 12.77 -3.86
N ARG A 70 -2.66 13.93 -3.37
CA ARG A 70 -1.41 14.05 -2.62
C ARG A 70 -1.59 13.48 -1.21
N ILE A 71 -0.69 12.58 -0.83
CA ILE A 71 -0.54 12.09 0.55
C ILE A 71 0.35 13.08 1.31
N ARG A 72 -0.16 13.58 2.44
CA ARG A 72 0.52 14.48 3.38
C ARG A 72 1.11 13.69 4.54
N ALA A 73 1.87 14.37 5.40
CA ALA A 73 2.46 13.72 6.56
C ALA A 73 1.39 13.22 7.52
N GLY A 74 1.67 12.10 8.18
CA GLY A 74 0.75 11.45 9.11
C GLY A 74 0.22 10.11 8.60
N GLU A 75 -0.73 9.57 9.36
CA GLU A 75 -1.34 8.28 9.08
C GLU A 75 -1.98 8.20 7.69
N VAL A 76 -1.83 7.04 7.06
CA VAL A 76 -2.64 6.56 5.95
C VAL A 76 -3.28 5.23 6.32
N ARG A 77 -4.49 4.98 5.82
CA ARG A 77 -5.20 3.71 5.99
C ARG A 77 -5.34 3.01 4.65
N ILE A 78 -5.33 1.69 4.66
CA ILE A 78 -5.45 0.90 3.43
C ILE A 78 -6.55 -0.13 3.64
N ALA A 79 -7.50 -0.18 2.72
CA ALA A 79 -8.52 -1.22 2.66
C ALA A 79 -8.23 -2.11 1.45
N ALA A 80 -7.89 -3.38 1.69
CA ALA A 80 -7.65 -4.37 0.65
C ALA A 80 -8.77 -5.42 0.66
N ARG A 81 -9.11 -5.94 -0.51
CA ARG A 81 -10.07 -7.03 -0.67
C ARG A 81 -9.64 -7.99 -1.77
N VAL A 82 -9.88 -9.28 -1.54
CA VAL A 82 -9.81 -10.28 -2.59
C VAL A 82 -11.07 -10.15 -3.44
N VAL A 83 -10.90 -9.91 -4.74
CA VAL A 83 -11.99 -9.89 -5.71
C VAL A 83 -12.35 -11.32 -6.12
N ARG A 84 -11.33 -12.16 -6.33
CA ARG A 84 -11.48 -13.57 -6.69
C ARG A 84 -10.25 -14.35 -6.24
N ALA A 85 -10.45 -15.51 -5.60
CA ALA A 85 -9.41 -16.49 -5.32
C ALA A 85 -9.68 -17.77 -6.12
N GLY A 86 -8.83 -18.07 -7.10
CA GLY A 86 -8.86 -19.32 -7.86
C GLY A 86 -7.78 -20.30 -7.39
N LEU A 87 -7.66 -21.43 -8.12
CA LEU A 87 -6.64 -22.44 -7.85
C LEU A 87 -5.21 -21.89 -8.03
N ASN A 88 -4.99 -21.15 -9.12
CA ASN A 88 -3.65 -20.68 -9.52
C ASN A 88 -3.49 -19.16 -9.42
N VAL A 89 -4.58 -18.40 -9.38
CA VAL A 89 -4.54 -16.93 -9.51
C VAL A 89 -5.49 -16.28 -8.53
N SER A 90 -5.03 -15.24 -7.83
CA SER A 90 -5.86 -14.36 -7.00
C SER A 90 -5.83 -12.93 -7.52
N PHE A 91 -7.01 -12.33 -7.63
CA PHE A 91 -7.20 -10.93 -8.00
C PHE A 91 -7.54 -10.14 -6.74
N VAL A 92 -6.79 -9.07 -6.48
CA VAL A 92 -6.91 -8.26 -5.27
C VAL A 92 -7.00 -6.79 -5.66
N THR A 93 -7.77 -6.02 -4.91
CA THR A 93 -7.81 -4.55 -5.03
C THR A 93 -7.54 -3.92 -3.69
N ALA A 94 -6.93 -2.74 -3.68
CA ALA A 94 -6.75 -1.95 -2.47
C ALA A 94 -6.99 -0.45 -2.71
N GLU A 95 -7.48 0.23 -1.69
CA GLU A 95 -7.61 1.69 -1.65
C GLU A 95 -6.80 2.22 -0.48
N LEU A 96 -6.00 3.25 -0.72
CA LEU A 96 -5.32 4.02 0.31
C LEU A 96 -6.10 5.30 0.57
N LEU A 97 -6.45 5.51 1.83
CA LEU A 97 -7.20 6.66 2.32
C LEU A 97 -6.31 7.53 3.21
N GLN A 98 -6.47 8.85 3.09
CA GLN A 98 -5.98 9.80 4.06
C GLN A 98 -7.07 10.84 4.34
N ARG A 99 -7.38 11.08 5.63
CA ARG A 99 -8.45 12.00 6.06
C ARG A 99 -9.79 11.70 5.37
N GLU A 100 -10.18 10.43 5.37
CA GLU A 100 -11.43 9.90 4.75
C GLU A 100 -11.54 10.10 3.23
N ARG A 101 -10.44 10.39 2.53
CA ARG A 101 -10.43 10.52 1.07
C ARG A 101 -9.48 9.52 0.45
N VAL A 102 -9.91 8.91 -0.66
CA VAL A 102 -9.06 8.04 -1.47
C VAL A 102 -7.93 8.87 -2.07
N ALA A 103 -6.70 8.53 -1.72
CA ALA A 103 -5.50 9.15 -2.25
C ALA A 103 -4.81 8.27 -3.31
N ALA A 104 -4.99 6.95 -3.25
CA ALA A 104 -4.57 6.04 -4.30
C ALA A 104 -5.45 4.78 -4.32
N THR A 105 -5.56 4.15 -5.48
CA THR A 105 -6.17 2.83 -5.63
C THR A 105 -5.23 1.91 -6.41
N ALA A 106 -5.36 0.60 -6.21
CA ALA A 106 -4.62 -0.37 -6.99
C ALA A 106 -5.40 -1.67 -7.18
N SER A 107 -5.06 -2.38 -8.26
CA SER A 107 -5.35 -3.80 -8.46
C SER A 107 -4.05 -4.57 -8.61
N ALA A 108 -4.07 -5.84 -8.21
CA ALA A 108 -2.94 -6.74 -8.38
C ALA A 108 -3.38 -8.17 -8.68
N VAL A 109 -2.50 -8.89 -9.36
CA VAL A 109 -2.62 -10.33 -9.63
C VAL A 109 -1.52 -11.08 -8.90
N PHE A 110 -1.90 -12.14 -8.18
CA PHE A 110 -0.99 -13.03 -7.45
C PHE A 110 -1.08 -14.45 -8.03
N ALA A 111 0.06 -15.06 -8.36
CA ALA A 111 0.13 -16.39 -8.97
C ALA A 111 1.48 -17.09 -8.75
#